data_AF-A0A1J3CSP0-F1
#
_entry.id   AF-A0A1J3CSP0-F1
#
_cell.length_a   1.000
_cell.length_b   1.000
_cell.length_c   1.000
_cell.angle_alpha   90.00
_cell.angle_beta   90.00
_cell.angle_gamma   90.00
#
_symmetry.space_group_name_H-M   'P 1'
#
loop_
_entity.id
_entity.type
_entity.pdbx_description
1 polymer ?
#
loop_
_entity_poly.entity_id
_entity_poly.type
_entity_poly.pdbx_seq_one_letter_code
_entity_poly.pdbx_strand_id
1 'polypeptide(L)'
;MRNLKLFERFKSTQIHAFNSHDSPSTSSNNGTPRMKFLGDPKSSSKSISRSLLPYGFPTTELLEPPLDSYLKPIDLVESLSNLYRRIESSSESETSMLYLEQYTVLRSLGDAKLLRRCLLNARRHAIDVPCKVVLSAWLRY
;
A
#
# COMPACT_ATOMS: atom_id res chain seq x y z
N MET A 1 -37.73 -0.82 6.65
CA MET A 1 -37.02 -0.62 7.93
C MET A 1 -35.70 0.07 7.66
N ARG A 2 -35.51 1.26 8.25
CA ARG A 2 -34.26 2.02 8.51
C ARG A 2 -33.43 2.48 7.30
N ASN A 3 -33.66 3.74 6.93
CA ASN A 3 -32.74 4.59 6.17
C ASN A 3 -31.47 4.85 7.01
N LEU A 4 -30.28 4.59 6.47
CA LEU A 4 -29.00 4.95 7.07
C LEU A 4 -28.64 6.37 6.64
N LYS A 5 -28.70 7.33 7.58
CA LYS A 5 -28.19 8.69 7.36
C LYS A 5 -26.69 8.69 7.69
N LEU A 6 -25.86 8.75 6.66
CA LEU A 6 -24.44 9.11 6.79
C LEU A 6 -24.36 10.59 7.12
N PHE A 7 -24.07 10.92 8.39
CA PHE A 7 -23.64 12.27 8.75
C PHE A 7 -22.19 12.44 8.32
N GLU A 8 -22.03 12.90 7.09
CA GLU A 8 -20.75 13.30 6.54
C GLU A 8 -20.37 14.68 7.10
N ARG A 9 -19.76 14.69 8.28
CA ARG A 9 -19.16 15.90 8.84
C ARG A 9 -17.68 15.95 8.45
N PHE A 10 -17.41 16.16 7.17
CA PHE A 10 -16.09 16.64 6.75
C PHE A 10 -15.94 18.08 7.26
N LYS A 11 -15.40 18.23 8.47
CA LYS A 11 -14.73 19.48 8.82
C LYS A 11 -13.52 19.55 7.91
N SER A 12 -13.61 20.34 6.84
CA SER A 12 -12.43 20.77 6.13
C SER A 12 -11.53 21.47 7.14
N THR A 13 -10.40 20.84 7.47
CA THR A 13 -9.31 21.57 8.10
C THR A 13 -8.86 22.57 7.04
N GLN A 14 -9.33 23.82 7.14
CA GLN A 14 -8.79 24.90 6.32
C GLN A 14 -7.33 25.07 6.73
N ILE A 15 -6.44 24.46 5.96
CA ILE A 15 -5.01 24.66 6.07
C ILE A 15 -4.76 26.00 5.39
N HIS A 16 -4.41 27.03 6.16
CA HIS A 16 -3.98 28.29 5.60
C HIS A 16 -2.67 28.01 4.84
N ALA A 17 -2.71 28.04 3.52
CA ALA A 17 -1.48 28.07 2.74
C ALA A 17 -0.77 29.37 3.13
N PHE A 18 0.36 29.27 3.83
CA PHE A 18 1.26 30.40 3.97
C PHE A 18 1.81 30.68 2.56
N ASN A 19 1.24 31.70 1.92
CA ASN A 19 1.79 32.25 0.69
C ASN A 19 3.20 32.71 1.01
N SER A 20 4.20 32.10 0.38
CA SER A 20 5.58 32.60 0.40
C SER A 20 5.64 33.87 -0.43
N HIS A 21 5.21 34.98 0.15
CA HIS A 21 5.54 36.29 -0.35
C HIS A 21 6.81 36.73 0.37
N ASP A 22 7.93 36.74 -0.36
CA ASP A 22 8.67 38.00 -0.59
C ASP A 22 10.12 37.75 -1.03
N SER A 23 10.45 38.36 -2.16
CA SER A 23 11.64 39.20 -2.28
C SER A 23 11.35 40.23 -3.38
N PRO A 24 12.01 41.42 -3.44
CA PRO A 24 13.13 41.90 -2.63
C PRO A 24 12.96 43.34 -2.07
N SER A 25 13.60 43.70 -0.96
CA SER A 25 14.32 44.99 -0.78
C SER A 25 14.84 45.24 0.65
N THR A 26 16.14 45.54 0.71
CA THR A 26 16.82 46.60 1.47
C THR A 26 16.32 47.05 2.86
N SER A 27 17.19 46.81 3.86
CA SER A 27 17.48 47.61 5.09
C SER A 27 16.37 47.95 6.10
N SER A 28 16.46 47.41 7.33
CA SER A 28 16.88 48.16 8.55
C SER A 28 16.60 47.35 9.83
N ASN A 29 17.37 47.65 10.88
CA ASN A 29 17.44 46.97 12.19
C ASN A 29 16.13 46.99 13.00
N ASN A 30 15.83 45.89 13.72
CA ASN A 30 15.85 45.82 15.21
C ASN A 30 15.13 44.58 15.78
N GLY A 31 15.88 43.79 16.57
CA GLY A 31 15.48 43.28 17.89
C GLY A 31 14.44 42.16 18.04
N THR A 32 14.89 40.89 18.10
CA THR A 32 14.25 39.79 18.86
C THR A 32 15.30 38.97 19.63
N PRO A 33 14.94 38.30 20.74
CA PRO A 33 15.93 37.83 21.72
C PRO A 33 16.58 36.51 21.29
N ARG A 34 17.90 36.48 21.45
CA ARG A 34 18.81 35.38 21.14
C ARG A 34 18.93 34.45 22.35
N MET A 35 18.36 33.25 22.29
CA MET A 35 18.79 32.14 23.15
C MET A 35 20.11 31.60 22.61
N LYS A 36 21.16 31.67 23.44
CA LYS A 36 22.53 31.22 23.11
C LYS A 36 22.71 29.79 23.61
N PHE A 37 22.90 28.83 22.71
CA PHE A 37 23.59 27.58 23.03
C PHE A 37 25.02 27.68 22.48
N LEU A 38 26.01 27.59 23.37
CA LEU A 38 27.43 27.37 23.08
C LEU A 38 27.58 25.92 22.57
N GLY A 39 28.48 25.49 21.67
CA GLY A 39 29.60 26.09 20.95
C GLY A 39 30.19 25.02 19.99
N ASP A 40 30.78 25.49 18.88
CA ASP A 40 31.41 24.79 17.73
C ASP A 40 32.68 23.94 18.08
N PRO A 41 33.31 23.11 17.18
CA PRO A 41 33.39 23.28 15.71
C PRO A 41 33.45 22.02 14.79
N LYS A 42 33.16 22.27 13.50
CA LYS A 42 33.67 21.56 12.31
C LYS A 42 33.37 20.06 12.19
N SER A 43 32.23 19.75 11.58
CA SER A 43 32.17 18.67 10.59
C SER A 43 31.29 19.12 9.42
N SER A 44 31.75 18.79 8.22
CA SER A 44 31.18 19.17 6.92
C SER A 44 29.72 18.71 6.76
N SER A 45 28.77 19.48 7.29
CA SER A 45 27.33 19.29 7.05
C SER A 45 26.89 20.01 5.77
N LYS A 46 27.39 19.55 4.62
CA LYS A 46 26.91 20.01 3.29
C LYS A 46 25.98 19.01 2.60
N SER A 47 25.61 17.91 3.25
CA SER A 47 24.79 16.85 2.64
C SER A 47 23.37 16.72 3.20
N ILE A 48 23.07 17.26 4.39
CA ILE A 48 21.75 17.05 5.04
C ILE A 48 20.69 18.03 4.50
N SER A 49 21.10 19.18 3.97
CA SER A 49 20.17 20.20 3.46
C SER A 49 19.51 19.81 2.13
N ARG A 50 19.94 18.73 1.47
CA ARG A 50 19.29 18.23 0.23
C ARG A 50 18.19 17.20 0.49
N SER A 51 18.11 16.63 1.70
CA SER A 51 17.15 15.58 2.04
C SER A 51 15.98 16.08 2.90
N LEU A 52 15.89 17.40 3.13
CA LEU A 52 14.85 18.00 3.94
C LEU A 52 14.07 19.03 3.11
N LEU A 53 12.74 18.96 3.18
CA LEU A 53 11.83 19.98 2.68
C LEU A 53 12.03 21.30 3.46
N PRO A 54 11.54 22.44 2.94
CA PRO A 54 11.43 23.66 3.73
C PRO A 54 10.76 23.34 5.07
N TYR A 55 11.29 23.91 6.16
CA TYR A 55 10.91 23.62 7.56
C TYR A 55 11.45 22.33 8.19
N GLY A 56 12.42 21.65 7.54
CA GLY A 56 13.16 20.56 8.18
C GLY A 56 12.41 19.22 8.21
N PHE A 57 11.32 19.10 7.46
CA PHE A 57 10.65 17.81 7.28
C PHE A 57 11.48 16.91 6.35
N PRO A 58 11.60 15.61 6.64
CA PRO A 58 12.21 14.67 5.71
C PRO A 58 11.50 14.70 4.36
N THR A 59 12.27 14.63 3.27
CA THR A 59 11.69 14.46 1.93
C THR A 59 10.91 13.15 1.85
N THR A 60 9.94 13.07 0.94
CA THR A 60 9.09 11.88 0.76
C THR A 60 9.90 10.61 0.53
N GLU A 61 11.06 10.72 -0.13
CA GLU A 61 12.00 9.61 -0.34
C GLU A 61 12.66 9.07 0.94
N LEU A 62 12.64 9.84 2.03
CA LEU A 62 13.15 9.42 3.34
C LEU A 62 12.02 8.87 4.25
N LEU A 63 10.76 9.18 3.92
CA LEU A 63 9.56 8.76 4.66
C LEU A 63 8.99 7.46 4.11
N GLU A 64 9.03 7.27 2.79
CA GLU A 64 8.57 6.06 2.15
C GLU A 64 9.68 5.00 2.26
N PRO A 65 9.41 3.83 2.87
CA PRO A 65 10.36 2.73 2.77
C PRO A 65 10.63 2.47 1.28
N PRO A 66 11.90 2.26 0.87
CA PRO A 66 12.22 2.08 -0.53
C PRO A 66 11.31 1.00 -1.10
N LEU A 67 10.53 1.38 -2.13
CA LEU A 67 9.63 0.46 -2.81
C LEU A 67 10.48 -0.72 -3.28
N ASP A 68 10.27 -1.85 -2.62
CA ASP A 68 11.13 -3.00 -2.75
C ASP A 68 11.25 -3.38 -4.23
N SER A 69 12.44 -3.76 -4.67
CA SER A 69 12.71 -4.26 -6.03
C SER A 69 11.91 -5.53 -6.38
N TYR A 70 11.09 -6.00 -5.44
CA TYR A 70 10.14 -7.12 -5.53
C TYR A 70 8.73 -6.71 -5.98
N LEU A 71 8.45 -5.43 -6.23
CA LEU A 71 7.23 -4.98 -6.92
C LEU A 71 7.26 -5.28 -8.43
N LYS A 72 7.86 -6.40 -8.83
CA LYS A 72 7.79 -6.85 -10.22
C LYS A 72 6.33 -7.19 -10.54
N PRO A 73 5.77 -6.64 -11.62
CA PRO A 73 4.44 -7.03 -12.06
C PRO A 73 4.44 -8.55 -12.31
N ILE A 74 3.45 -9.24 -11.77
CA ILE A 74 3.25 -10.66 -12.03
C ILE A 74 2.99 -10.84 -13.53
N ASP A 75 3.76 -11.71 -14.18
CA ASP A 75 3.39 -12.20 -15.51
C ASP A 75 2.19 -13.13 -15.36
N LEU A 76 0.99 -12.58 -15.62
CA LEU A 76 -0.27 -13.29 -15.50
C LEU A 76 -0.37 -14.45 -16.50
N VAL A 77 0.21 -14.32 -17.69
CA VAL A 77 0.10 -15.35 -18.74
C VAL A 77 1.00 -16.53 -18.39
N GLU A 78 2.25 -16.26 -18.03
CA GLU A 78 3.19 -17.30 -17.63
C GLU A 78 2.72 -18.01 -16.33
N SER A 79 2.29 -17.25 -15.33
CA SER A 79 1.81 -17.83 -14.07
C SER A 79 0.55 -18.68 -14.26
N LEU A 80 -0.44 -18.21 -15.02
CA LEU A 80 -1.65 -18.99 -15.28
C LEU A 80 -1.35 -20.24 -16.11
N SER A 81 -0.54 -20.15 -17.17
CA SER A 81 -0.21 -21.32 -17.99
C SER A 81 0.49 -22.42 -17.19
N ASN A 82 1.46 -22.04 -16.35
CA ASN A 82 2.13 -22.95 -15.43
C ASN A 82 1.16 -23.56 -14.41
N LEU A 83 0.24 -22.76 -13.88
CA LEU A 83 -0.76 -23.22 -12.92
C LEU A 83 -1.75 -24.20 -13.55
N TYR A 84 -2.26 -23.92 -14.75
CA TYR A 84 -3.14 -24.84 -15.48
C TYR A 84 -2.46 -26.17 -15.76
N ARG A 85 -1.18 -26.15 -16.17
CA ARG A 85 -0.41 -27.39 -16.36
C ARG A 85 -0.28 -28.19 -15.07
N ARG A 86 -0.05 -27.51 -13.93
CA ARG A 86 0.02 -28.15 -12.61
C ARG A 86 -1.31 -28.75 -12.19
N ILE A 87 -2.42 -28.04 -12.42
CA ILE A 87 -3.78 -28.54 -12.11
C ILE A 87 -4.04 -29.84 -12.87
N GLU A 88 -3.74 -29.86 -14.17
CA GLU A 88 -3.93 -31.05 -15.02
C GLU A 88 -3.05 -32.24 -14.58
N SER A 89 -1.83 -31.97 -14.11
CA SER A 89 -0.92 -33.03 -13.64
C SER A 89 -1.07 -33.41 -12.16
N SER A 90 -1.94 -32.72 -11.40
CA SER A 90 -2.02 -32.87 -9.95
C SER A 90 -2.90 -34.04 -9.51
N SER A 91 -2.63 -34.55 -8.30
CA SER A 91 -3.54 -35.44 -7.59
C SER A 91 -4.70 -34.66 -6.98
N GLU A 92 -5.88 -35.29 -6.82
CA GLU A 92 -7.10 -34.62 -6.31
C GLU A 92 -6.90 -33.91 -4.96
N SER A 93 -5.98 -34.40 -4.12
CA SER A 93 -5.63 -33.81 -2.83
C SER A 93 -5.03 -32.41 -2.96
N GLU A 94 -4.10 -32.25 -3.90
CA GLU A 94 -3.35 -31.00 -4.10
C GLU A 94 -4.12 -30.00 -4.97
N THR A 95 -5.07 -30.49 -5.77
CA THR A 95 -5.87 -29.66 -6.69
C THR A 95 -6.62 -28.54 -5.96
N SER A 96 -7.07 -28.79 -4.72
CA SER A 96 -7.75 -27.78 -3.90
C SER A 96 -6.88 -26.54 -3.64
N MET A 97 -5.59 -26.74 -3.35
CA MET A 97 -4.63 -25.67 -3.08
C MET A 97 -4.27 -24.93 -4.37
N LEU A 98 -4.17 -25.63 -5.50
CA LEU A 98 -3.91 -25.02 -6.81
C LEU A 98 -5.03 -24.07 -7.24
N TYR A 99 -6.30 -24.39 -6.95
CA TYR A 99 -7.41 -23.45 -7.18
C TYR A 99 -7.38 -22.23 -6.25
N LEU A 100 -6.76 -22.34 -5.07
CA LEU A 100 -6.53 -21.21 -4.18
C LEU A 100 -5.43 -20.29 -4.71
N GLU A 101 -4.36 -20.88 -5.25
CA GLU A 101 -3.31 -20.14 -5.96
C GLU A 101 -3.88 -19.43 -7.21
N GLN A 102 -4.81 -20.09 -7.92
CA GLN A 102 -5.53 -19.48 -9.04
C GLN A 102 -6.33 -18.26 -8.59
N TYR A 103 -6.99 -18.34 -7.43
CA TYR A 103 -7.70 -17.21 -6.85
C TYR A 103 -6.75 -16.04 -6.56
N THR A 104 -5.55 -16.28 -6.01
CA THR A 104 -4.60 -15.20 -5.70
C THR A 104 -4.06 -14.52 -6.95
N VAL A 105 -3.75 -15.28 -8.00
CA VAL A 105 -3.28 -14.74 -9.28
C VAL A 105 -4.36 -13.88 -9.94
N LEU A 106 -5.59 -14.40 -10.01
CA LEU A 106 -6.73 -13.73 -10.65
C LEU A 106 -7.32 -12.59 -9.82
N ARG A 107 -6.95 -12.45 -8.55
CA ARG A 107 -7.42 -11.36 -7.68
C ARG A 107 -7.09 -9.98 -8.23
N SER A 108 -5.97 -9.88 -8.94
CA SER A 108 -5.53 -8.67 -9.64
C SER A 108 -6.48 -8.22 -10.76
N LEU A 109 -7.26 -9.14 -11.35
CA LEU A 109 -8.16 -8.85 -12.47
C LEU A 109 -9.50 -8.21 -12.03
N GLY A 110 -9.87 -8.35 -10.75
CA GLY A 110 -11.08 -7.73 -10.20
C GLY A 110 -12.42 -8.36 -10.62
N ASP A 111 -12.44 -9.49 -11.33
CA ASP A 111 -13.68 -10.19 -11.69
C ASP A 111 -14.18 -11.07 -10.54
N ALA A 112 -15.21 -10.59 -9.84
CA ALA A 112 -15.82 -11.30 -8.71
C ALA A 112 -16.43 -12.67 -9.10
N LYS A 113 -16.93 -12.84 -10.33
CA LYS A 113 -17.51 -14.14 -10.76
C LYS A 113 -16.41 -15.17 -10.95
N LEU A 114 -15.29 -14.75 -11.53
CA LEU A 114 -14.12 -15.59 -11.74
C LEU A 114 -13.53 -16.04 -10.40
N LEU A 115 -13.34 -15.10 -9.47
CA LEU A 115 -12.86 -15.39 -8.12
C LEU A 115 -13.78 -16.35 -7.35
N ARG A 116 -15.09 -16.14 -7.45
CA ARG A 116 -16.08 -17.04 -6.85
C ARG A 116 -15.98 -18.45 -7.44
N ARG A 117 -15.73 -18.59 -8.75
CA ARG A 117 -15.56 -19.89 -9.40
C ARG A 117 -14.30 -20.61 -8.93
N CYS A 118 -13.19 -19.90 -8.74
CA CYS A 118 -11.97 -20.47 -8.16
C CYS A 118 -12.24 -21.04 -6.76
N LEU A 119 -12.92 -20.29 -5.89
CA LEU A 119 -13.27 -20.76 -4.54
C LEU A 119 -14.24 -21.95 -4.54
N LEU A 120 -15.20 -21.99 -5.47
CA LEU A 120 -16.09 -23.14 -5.65
C LEU A 120 -15.33 -24.39 -6.06
N ASN A 121 -14.40 -24.26 -7.01
CA ASN A 121 -13.54 -25.36 -7.45
C ASN A 121 -12.61 -25.81 -6.32
N ALA A 122 -11.95 -24.88 -5.61
CA ALA A 122 -11.14 -25.21 -4.44
C ALA A 122 -11.93 -26.03 -3.41
N ARG A 123 -13.19 -25.66 -3.15
CA ARG A 123 -14.05 -26.39 -2.20
C ARG A 123 -14.45 -27.77 -2.71
N ARG A 124 -14.68 -27.91 -4.02
CA ARG A 124 -15.03 -29.18 -4.66
C ARG A 124 -13.91 -30.20 -4.53
N HIS A 125 -12.66 -29.75 -4.70
CA HIS A 125 -11.47 -30.60 -4.64
C HIS A 125 -10.87 -30.72 -3.24
N ALA A 126 -11.32 -29.93 -2.26
CA ALA A 126 -10.86 -30.08 -0.88
C ALA A 126 -11.27 -31.45 -0.33
N ILE A 127 -10.32 -32.20 0.22
CA ILE A 127 -10.59 -33.47 0.89
C ILE A 127 -11.00 -33.19 2.34
N ASP A 128 -10.27 -32.31 3.01
CA ASP A 128 -10.42 -32.01 4.43
C ASP A 128 -11.70 -31.22 4.77
N VAL A 129 -12.37 -31.64 5.84
CA VAL A 129 -13.56 -30.94 6.38
C VAL A 129 -13.23 -29.50 6.80
N PRO A 130 -12.14 -29.21 7.54
CA PRO A 130 -11.78 -27.83 7.88
C PRO A 130 -11.62 -26.94 6.66
N CYS A 131 -10.94 -27.42 5.61
CA CYS A 131 -10.76 -26.68 4.37
C CYS A 131 -12.10 -26.35 3.69
N LYS A 132 -13.04 -27.30 3.65
CA LYS A 132 -14.39 -27.06 3.12
C LYS A 132 -15.15 -25.99 3.90
N VAL A 133 -15.05 -26.02 5.24
CA VAL A 133 -15.69 -25.03 6.11
C VAL A 133 -15.12 -23.64 5.83
N VAL A 134 -13.79 -23.49 5.81
CA VAL A 134 -13.13 -22.20 5.52
C VAL A 134 -13.54 -21.68 4.15
N LEU A 135 -13.46 -22.51 3.11
CA LEU A 135 -13.83 -22.11 1.75
C LEU A 135 -15.32 -21.76 1.63
N SER A 136 -16.20 -22.44 2.37
CA SER A 136 -17.61 -22.09 2.41
C SER A 136 -17.87 -20.76 3.12
N ALA A 137 -17.12 -20.44 4.16
CA ALA A 137 -17.17 -19.12 4.81
C ALA A 137 -16.70 -18.03 3.83
N TRP A 138 -15.61 -18.26 3.11
CA TRP A 138 -15.11 -17.32 2.10
C TRP A 138 -16.04 -17.15 0.90
N LEU A 139 -16.89 -18.13 0.57
CA LEU A 139 -17.91 -17.97 -0.47
C LEU A 139 -19.11 -17.12 -0.01
N ARG A 140 -19.25 -16.87 1.29
CA ARG A 140 -20.34 -16.06 1.86
C ARG A 140 -19.98 -14.57 1.97
N TYR A 141 -18.69 -14.25 2.08
CA TYR A 141 -18.16 -12.90 2.24
C TYR A 141 -17.36 -12.45 1.02
#